data_AF-A0A355FIZ1-F1
#
_entry.id   AF-A0A355FIZ1-F1
#
_cell.length_a   1.000
_cell.length_b   1.000
_cell.length_c   1.000
_cell.angle_alpha   90.00
_cell.angle_beta   90.00
_cell.angle_gamma   90.00
#
_symmetry.space_group_name_H-M   'P 1'
#
loop_
_entity.id
_entity.type
_entity.pdbx_description
1 polymer ?
#
loop_
_entity_poly.entity_id
_entity_poly.type
_entity_poly.pdbx_seq_one_letter_code
_entity_poly.pdbx_strand_id
1 'polypeptide(L)'
;MRSIIHIGIDAGSTTIKGVVTDEKNKLLYKDYRRHFADITGNLQKMLCEIMEKTGDCMAELCITGSAGMGIAERYGIPFVQEVVASCEVIRQCHPEIKTLVDIGGEDSKMIFFREGKSPDIRMNGSCAGGTGSFIDQMVAILNVDMNEFSRLAGKAETIYPIASRCGVFSKTDVQNLLARNVAKADIAASVFHAVSMQVVASLSRGYNIEPKLFLCGGPFTFIPSLRKAFMGEVSLTPEDIVVSENSEVVPAWGAALLANKQANAKSVSEYLSLFKETEHAAPAVYSLHFLKPLFTDKAEWDEWKKSKEKFKLPRIDLRRLKTANCFIGIDSGSTTTKIV
;
A
#
# COMPACT_ATOMS: atom_id res chain seq x y z
N MET A 1 12.92 -1.04 -38.40
CA MET A 1 13.05 -1.81 -37.14
C MET A 1 11.95 -1.33 -36.21
N ARG A 2 11.20 -2.23 -35.56
CA ARG A 2 10.28 -1.79 -34.49
C ARG A 2 11.15 -1.28 -33.34
N SER A 3 10.91 -0.05 -32.90
CA SER A 3 11.61 0.59 -31.79
C SER A 3 11.46 -0.23 -30.50
N ILE A 4 12.53 -0.32 -29.72
CA ILE A 4 12.55 -1.00 -28.42
C ILE A 4 11.66 -0.21 -27.45
N ILE A 5 10.85 -0.91 -26.66
CA ILE A 5 10.07 -0.29 -25.59
C ILE A 5 10.76 -0.50 -24.25
N HIS A 6 10.52 0.39 -23.29
CA HIS A 6 10.99 0.22 -21.92
C HIS A 6 9.80 -0.14 -21.04
N ILE A 7 9.94 -1.19 -20.23
CA ILE A 7 8.91 -1.67 -19.31
C ILE A 7 9.44 -1.49 -17.88
N GLY A 8 8.71 -0.73 -17.08
CA GLY A 8 8.94 -0.60 -15.65
C GLY A 8 7.81 -1.26 -14.87
N ILE A 9 8.16 -2.17 -13.96
CA ILE A 9 7.21 -2.82 -13.07
C ILE A 9 7.54 -2.46 -11.63
N ASP A 10 6.55 -1.98 -10.88
CA ASP A 10 6.63 -1.85 -9.42
C ASP A 10 5.74 -2.90 -8.78
N ALA A 11 6.36 -3.94 -8.23
CA ALA A 11 5.70 -4.96 -7.41
C ALA A 11 5.85 -4.59 -5.93
N GLY A 12 4.94 -3.75 -5.44
CA GLY A 12 4.90 -3.29 -4.05
C GLY A 12 4.18 -4.26 -3.11
N SER A 13 3.94 -3.81 -1.88
CA SER A 13 3.34 -4.62 -0.80
C SER A 13 1.85 -4.91 -0.97
N THR A 14 1.12 -4.00 -1.62
CA THR A 14 -0.34 -4.09 -1.79
C THR A 14 -0.81 -3.98 -3.23
N THR A 15 0.06 -3.51 -4.12
CA THR A 15 -0.26 -3.11 -5.49
C THR A 15 0.88 -3.45 -6.43
N ILE A 16 0.51 -3.78 -7.66
CA ILE A 16 1.45 -3.92 -8.77
C ILE A 16 1.12 -2.85 -9.80
N LYS A 17 2.16 -2.22 -10.36
CA LYS A 17 2.03 -1.16 -11.35
C LYS A 17 2.95 -1.45 -12.52
N GLY A 18 2.49 -1.09 -13.71
CA GLY A 18 3.25 -1.22 -14.94
C GLY A 18 3.28 0.10 -15.69
N VAL A 19 4.43 0.44 -16.25
CA VAL A 19 4.60 1.59 -17.14
C VAL A 19 5.39 1.13 -18.35
N VAL A 20 4.93 1.52 -19.54
CA VAL A 20 5.62 1.29 -20.80
C VAL A 20 5.90 2.62 -21.47
N THR A 21 7.14 2.84 -21.89
CA THR A 21 7.52 4.00 -22.70
C THR A 21 8.16 3.58 -24.01
N ASP A 22 8.17 4.49 -24.98
CA ASP A 22 9.03 4.36 -26.16
C ASP A 22 10.50 4.73 -25.85
N GLU A 23 11.38 4.62 -26.83
CA GLU A 23 12.81 5.00 -26.74
C GLU A 23 13.04 6.47 -26.37
N LYS A 24 12.05 7.33 -26.61
CA LYS A 24 12.07 8.76 -26.27
C LYS A 24 11.41 9.05 -24.93
N ASN A 25 11.16 8.00 -24.12
CA ASN A 25 10.50 8.06 -22.83
C ASN A 25 9.05 8.58 -22.87
N LYS A 26 8.40 8.55 -24.03
CA LYS A 26 6.97 8.88 -24.14
C LYS A 26 6.14 7.71 -23.61
N LEU A 27 5.20 8.01 -22.71
CA LEU A 27 4.28 7.02 -22.16
C LEU A 27 3.41 6.38 -23.26
N LEU A 28 3.43 5.06 -23.34
CA LEU A 28 2.61 4.24 -24.25
C LEU A 28 1.50 3.50 -23.51
N TYR A 29 1.79 3.03 -22.30
CA TYR A 29 0.86 2.29 -21.46
C TYR A 29 1.17 2.52 -19.98
N LYS A 30 0.13 2.55 -19.15
CA LYS A 30 0.25 2.45 -17.71
C LYS A 30 -0.86 1.61 -17.13
N ASP A 31 -0.57 0.99 -16.00
CA ASP A 31 -1.56 0.25 -15.22
C ASP A 31 -1.22 0.28 -13.74
N TYR A 32 -2.27 0.28 -12.91
CA TYR A 32 -2.22 0.27 -11.46
C TYR A 32 -3.33 -0.65 -10.96
N ARG A 33 -2.98 -1.71 -10.24
CA ARG A 33 -3.97 -2.62 -9.62
C ARG A 33 -3.52 -3.14 -8.27
N ARG A 34 -4.49 -3.44 -7.40
CA ARG A 34 -4.21 -4.21 -6.18
C ARG A 34 -3.96 -5.66 -6.56
N HIS A 35 -2.85 -6.24 -6.08
CA HIS A 35 -2.51 -7.62 -6.43
C HIS A 35 -3.20 -8.65 -5.52
N PHE A 36 -3.75 -8.25 -4.36
CA PHE A 36 -4.44 -9.14 -3.41
C PHE A 36 -3.65 -10.43 -3.09
N ALA A 37 -2.37 -10.27 -2.76
CA ALA A 37 -1.37 -11.33 -2.58
C ALA A 37 -1.02 -12.22 -3.82
N ASP A 38 -1.69 -12.04 -4.97
CA ASP A 38 -1.36 -12.72 -6.23
C ASP A 38 -0.45 -11.85 -7.11
N ILE A 39 0.83 -11.70 -6.74
CA ILE A 39 1.75 -10.83 -7.49
C ILE A 39 2.09 -11.42 -8.86
N THR A 40 2.44 -12.71 -8.92
CA THR A 40 2.83 -13.38 -10.17
C THR A 40 1.68 -13.42 -11.18
N GLY A 41 0.46 -13.79 -10.75
CA GLY A 41 -0.68 -13.84 -11.65
C GLY A 41 -1.05 -12.46 -12.20
N ASN A 42 -0.94 -11.40 -11.39
CA ASN A 42 -1.15 -10.03 -11.89
C ASN A 42 -0.02 -9.55 -12.80
N LEU A 43 1.24 -9.93 -12.56
CA LEU A 43 2.36 -9.63 -13.45
C LEU A 43 2.17 -10.27 -14.82
N GLN A 44 1.78 -11.55 -14.87
CA GLN A 44 1.50 -12.24 -16.13
C GLN A 44 0.35 -11.58 -16.90
N LYS A 45 -0.76 -11.24 -16.23
CA LYS A 45 -1.88 -10.51 -16.83
C LYS A 45 -1.43 -9.17 -17.41
N MET A 46 -0.64 -8.41 -16.65
CA MET A 46 -0.10 -7.13 -17.08
C MET A 46 0.78 -7.26 -18.33
N LEU A 47 1.65 -8.27 -18.41
CA LEU A 47 2.48 -8.50 -19.61
C LEU A 47 1.65 -8.93 -20.82
N CYS A 48 0.59 -9.74 -20.63
CA CYS A 48 -0.35 -10.05 -21.70
C CYS A 48 -1.01 -8.77 -22.23
N GLU A 49 -1.51 -7.91 -21.35
CA GLU A 49 -2.15 -6.64 -21.75
C GLU A 49 -1.17 -5.69 -22.43
N ILE A 50 0.10 -5.63 -21.97
CA ILE A 50 1.16 -4.88 -22.67
C ILE A 50 1.35 -5.43 -24.08
N MET A 51 1.49 -6.75 -24.23
CA MET A 51 1.65 -7.40 -25.53
C MET A 51 0.45 -7.16 -26.46
N GLU A 52 -0.78 -7.14 -25.93
CA GLU A 52 -1.98 -6.79 -26.70
C GLU A 52 -1.94 -5.34 -27.22
N LYS A 53 -1.38 -4.41 -26.45
CA LYS A 53 -1.29 -2.99 -26.81
C LYS A 53 -0.11 -2.66 -27.73
N THR A 54 1.05 -3.28 -27.50
CA THR A 54 2.29 -2.95 -28.22
C THR A 54 2.63 -3.96 -29.31
N GLY A 55 1.97 -5.11 -29.33
CA GLY A 55 2.42 -6.30 -30.04
C GLY A 55 3.62 -6.97 -29.35
N ASP A 56 4.07 -8.07 -29.91
CA ASP A 56 5.29 -8.75 -29.47
C ASP A 56 6.53 -8.02 -30.01
N CYS A 57 6.90 -6.93 -29.36
CA CYS A 57 8.07 -6.12 -29.67
C CYS A 57 9.23 -6.41 -28.71
N MET A 58 10.43 -5.99 -29.09
CA MET A 58 11.58 -6.02 -28.18
C MET A 58 11.38 -5.01 -27.06
N ALA A 59 11.65 -5.45 -25.84
CA ALA A 59 11.48 -4.68 -24.63
C ALA A 59 12.70 -4.81 -23.72
N GLU A 60 13.02 -3.73 -23.01
CA GLU A 60 13.94 -3.75 -21.88
C GLU A 60 13.12 -3.57 -20.61
N LEU A 61 13.27 -4.48 -19.66
CA LEU A 61 12.43 -4.53 -18.46
C LEU A 61 13.26 -4.28 -17.20
N CYS A 62 12.78 -3.41 -16.32
CA CYS A 62 13.33 -3.20 -14.98
C CYS A 62 12.21 -3.31 -13.93
N ILE A 63 12.53 -3.93 -12.79
CA ILE A 63 11.60 -4.15 -11.69
C ILE A 63 12.00 -3.33 -10.47
N THR A 64 11.02 -2.85 -9.73
CA THR A 64 11.15 -2.23 -8.42
C THR A 64 10.08 -2.72 -7.45
N GLY A 65 10.05 -2.16 -6.24
CA GLY A 65 9.07 -2.48 -5.21
C GLY A 65 9.54 -3.59 -4.26
N SER A 66 8.88 -3.68 -3.10
CA SER A 66 9.27 -4.57 -2.00
C SER A 66 9.22 -6.06 -2.35
N ALA A 67 8.23 -6.49 -3.14
CA ALA A 67 8.17 -7.85 -3.66
C ALA A 67 8.98 -8.03 -4.96
N GLY A 68 9.24 -6.92 -5.66
CA GLY A 68 9.99 -6.90 -6.91
C GLY A 68 11.42 -7.41 -6.80
N MET A 69 12.08 -7.22 -5.65
CA MET A 69 13.45 -7.70 -5.43
C MET A 69 13.55 -9.23 -5.59
N GLY A 70 12.67 -9.98 -4.92
CA GLY A 70 12.67 -11.44 -5.01
C GLY A 70 12.26 -11.96 -6.40
N ILE A 71 11.44 -11.21 -7.14
CA ILE A 71 11.11 -11.51 -8.54
C ILE A 71 12.35 -11.29 -9.40
N ALA A 72 12.99 -10.13 -9.28
CA ALA A 72 14.17 -9.78 -10.05
C ALA A 72 15.31 -10.79 -9.86
N GLU A 73 15.62 -11.18 -8.62
CA GLU A 73 16.63 -12.20 -8.32
C GLU A 73 16.27 -13.56 -8.91
N ARG A 74 15.01 -14.00 -8.79
CA ARG A 74 14.55 -15.30 -9.29
C ARG A 74 14.65 -15.40 -10.81
N TYR A 75 14.36 -14.32 -11.52
CA TYR A 75 14.24 -14.32 -12.99
C TYR A 75 15.43 -13.66 -13.70
N GLY A 76 16.45 -13.21 -12.97
CA GLY A 76 17.61 -12.53 -13.54
C GLY A 76 17.24 -11.22 -14.24
N ILE A 77 16.27 -10.50 -13.70
CA ILE A 77 15.79 -9.22 -14.26
C ILE A 77 16.43 -8.07 -13.48
N PRO A 78 16.82 -6.95 -14.15
CA PRO A 78 17.34 -5.78 -13.46
C PRO A 78 16.39 -5.25 -12.37
N PHE A 79 16.94 -5.03 -11.17
CA PHE A 79 16.22 -4.42 -10.05
C PHE A 79 16.75 -3.02 -9.76
N VAL A 80 15.83 -2.08 -9.51
CA VAL A 80 16.15 -0.77 -8.97
C VAL A 80 15.34 -0.50 -7.70
N GLN A 81 15.95 0.19 -6.73
CA GLN A 81 15.25 0.63 -5.53
C GLN A 81 14.18 1.69 -5.88
N GLU A 82 12.99 1.56 -5.31
CA GLU A 82 11.80 2.38 -5.63
C GLU A 82 12.03 3.89 -5.42
N VAL A 83 12.79 4.25 -4.39
CA VAL A 83 13.21 5.63 -4.09
C VAL A 83 14.17 6.17 -5.15
N VAL A 84 15.05 5.33 -5.71
CA VAL A 84 15.98 5.71 -6.79
C VAL A 84 15.22 5.87 -8.10
N ALA A 85 14.30 4.95 -8.39
CA ALA A 85 13.39 5.07 -9.54
C ALA A 85 12.59 6.38 -9.47
N SER A 86 11.99 6.68 -8.31
CA SER A 86 11.23 7.92 -8.09
C SER A 86 12.10 9.18 -8.25
N CYS A 87 13.36 9.15 -7.79
CA CYS A 87 14.31 10.24 -8.03
C CYS A 87 14.55 10.48 -9.52
N GLU A 88 14.60 9.42 -10.34
CA GLU A 88 14.83 9.56 -11.77
C GLU A 88 13.67 10.25 -12.48
N VAL A 89 12.42 9.97 -12.07
CA VAL A 89 11.23 10.69 -12.57
C VAL A 89 11.33 12.17 -12.24
N ILE A 90 11.66 12.51 -10.98
CA ILE A 90 11.80 13.91 -10.58
C ILE A 90 12.92 14.60 -11.38
N ARG A 91 14.08 13.96 -11.50
CA ARG A 91 15.23 14.53 -12.21
C ARG A 91 14.95 14.80 -13.68
N GLN A 92 14.24 13.91 -14.37
CA GLN A 92 13.98 14.04 -15.81
C GLN A 92 12.73 14.85 -16.13
N CYS A 93 11.67 14.73 -15.32
CA CYS A 93 10.35 15.26 -15.67
C CYS A 93 9.92 16.46 -14.83
N HIS A 94 10.45 16.60 -13.62
CA HIS A 94 10.04 17.64 -12.66
C HIS A 94 11.26 18.22 -11.88
N PRO A 95 12.29 18.77 -12.58
CA PRO A 95 13.53 19.21 -11.94
C PRO A 95 13.35 20.38 -10.95
N GLU A 96 12.20 21.05 -10.96
CA GLU A 96 11.83 22.12 -10.05
C GLU A 96 11.44 21.65 -8.64
N ILE A 97 11.17 20.36 -8.47
CA ILE A 97 10.71 19.77 -7.20
C ILE A 97 11.84 19.78 -6.17
N LYS A 98 11.52 20.22 -4.95
CA LYS A 98 12.43 20.24 -3.80
C LYS A 98 12.17 19.10 -2.83
N THR A 99 10.93 18.65 -2.73
CA THR A 99 10.55 17.53 -1.87
C THR A 99 9.58 16.61 -2.61
N LEU A 100 9.79 15.30 -2.54
CA LEU A 100 8.81 14.29 -2.94
C LEU A 100 8.29 13.58 -1.69
N VAL A 101 6.98 13.32 -1.63
CA VAL A 101 6.36 12.47 -0.61
C VAL A 101 5.50 11.40 -1.28
N ASP A 102 5.82 10.15 -0.99
CA ASP A 102 5.07 8.97 -1.43
C ASP A 102 4.37 8.34 -0.23
N ILE A 103 3.06 8.16 -0.30
CA ILE A 103 2.35 7.29 0.65
C ILE A 103 1.96 6.04 -0.10
N GLY A 104 2.63 4.93 0.22
CA GLY A 104 2.35 3.61 -0.31
C GLY A 104 1.32 2.85 0.52
N GLY A 105 1.23 1.54 0.28
CA GLY A 105 0.35 0.66 1.04
C GLY A 105 0.84 0.41 2.47
N GLU A 106 2.11 0.03 2.63
CA GLU A 106 2.68 -0.37 3.93
C GLU A 106 3.84 0.49 4.41
N ASP A 107 4.27 1.42 3.58
CA ASP A 107 5.35 2.35 3.84
C ASP A 107 4.99 3.75 3.32
N SER A 108 5.79 4.72 3.70
CA SER A 108 5.78 6.07 3.14
C SER A 108 7.21 6.55 2.99
N LYS A 109 7.43 7.46 2.06
CA LYS A 109 8.75 7.94 1.70
C LYS A 109 8.73 9.44 1.57
N MET A 110 9.87 10.04 1.88
CA MET A 110 10.12 11.45 1.70
C MET A 110 11.53 11.61 1.15
N ILE A 111 11.65 12.36 0.07
CA ILE A 111 12.93 12.60 -0.60
C ILE A 111 13.14 14.09 -0.71
N PHE A 112 14.28 14.59 -0.22
CA PHE A 112 14.67 15.99 -0.36
C PHE A 112 15.72 16.14 -1.45
N PHE A 113 15.48 17.09 -2.35
CA PHE A 113 16.35 17.41 -3.48
C PHE A 113 17.03 18.76 -3.23
N ARG A 114 18.37 18.75 -3.22
CA ARG A 114 19.19 19.95 -3.03
C ARG A 114 20.22 20.06 -4.14
N GLU A 115 20.41 21.26 -4.64
CA GLU A 115 21.37 21.51 -5.71
C GLU A 115 22.79 21.09 -5.31
N GLY A 116 23.47 20.40 -6.22
CA GLY A 116 24.84 19.89 -5.99
C GLY A 116 24.96 18.79 -4.93
N LYS A 117 23.87 18.22 -4.43
CA LYS A 117 23.88 17.15 -3.42
C LYS A 117 23.08 15.94 -3.88
N SER A 118 23.49 14.76 -3.42
CA SER A 118 22.68 13.54 -3.58
C SER A 118 21.34 13.69 -2.87
N PRO A 119 20.24 13.11 -3.40
CA PRO A 119 18.94 13.11 -2.73
C PRO A 119 19.02 12.53 -1.32
N ASP A 120 18.41 13.22 -0.35
CA ASP A 120 18.24 12.71 1.03
C ASP A 120 16.94 11.91 1.08
N ILE A 121 17.08 10.58 1.12
CA ILE A 121 15.99 9.62 0.99
C ILE A 121 15.61 9.08 2.37
N ARG A 122 14.32 9.10 2.69
CA ARG A 122 13.78 8.67 3.98
C ARG A 122 12.54 7.82 3.78
N MET A 123 12.40 6.79 4.60
CA MET A 123 11.29 5.83 4.51
C MET A 123 10.92 5.29 5.89
N ASN A 124 9.63 5.10 6.16
CA ASN A 124 9.14 4.38 7.35
C ASN A 124 8.76 2.95 6.95
N GLY A 125 9.49 1.96 7.47
CA GLY A 125 9.25 0.54 7.13
C GLY A 125 8.51 -0.28 8.19
N SER A 126 8.34 0.22 9.42
CA SER A 126 7.86 -0.62 10.54
C SER A 126 6.53 -0.17 11.17
N CYS A 127 5.96 0.94 10.70
CA CYS A 127 4.90 1.65 11.42
C CYS A 127 3.78 2.06 10.46
N ALA A 128 2.59 1.50 10.65
CA ALA A 128 1.45 1.65 9.75
C ALA A 128 0.77 3.04 9.81
N GLY A 129 0.94 3.82 10.88
CA GLY A 129 0.12 5.03 11.13
C GLY A 129 0.19 6.16 10.07
N GLY A 130 1.09 6.05 9.09
CA GLY A 130 1.23 6.99 7.97
C GLY A 130 0.90 6.40 6.59
N THR A 131 0.36 5.18 6.50
CA THR A 131 0.31 4.41 5.25
C THR A 131 -1.11 4.19 4.73
N GLY A 132 -1.25 3.77 3.48
CA GLY A 132 -2.55 3.45 2.88
C GLY A 132 -3.27 2.30 3.58
N SER A 133 -2.55 1.28 4.07
CA SER A 133 -3.15 0.14 4.79
C SER A 133 -3.77 0.55 6.12
N PHE A 134 -3.25 1.60 6.76
CA PHE A 134 -3.89 2.18 7.92
C PHE A 134 -5.21 2.88 7.57
N ILE A 135 -5.24 3.64 6.47
CA ILE A 135 -6.47 4.26 5.98
C ILE A 135 -7.51 3.17 5.66
N ASP A 136 -7.11 2.09 4.99
CA ASP A 136 -7.98 0.93 4.70
C ASP A 136 -8.61 0.36 5.97
N GLN A 137 -7.84 0.24 7.07
CA GLN A 137 -8.37 -0.21 8.36
C GLN A 137 -9.39 0.76 8.95
N MET A 138 -9.15 2.07 8.87
CA MET A 138 -10.08 3.08 9.39
C MET A 138 -11.38 3.11 8.57
N VAL A 139 -11.29 3.00 7.25
CA VAL A 139 -12.44 2.85 6.34
C VAL A 139 -13.30 1.65 6.74
N ALA A 140 -12.67 0.50 6.99
CA ALA A 140 -13.36 -0.70 7.45
C ALA A 140 -14.03 -0.51 8.82
N ILE A 141 -13.38 0.17 9.77
CA ILE A 141 -13.95 0.46 11.10
C ILE A 141 -15.20 1.34 10.99
N LEU A 142 -15.21 2.34 10.11
CA LEU A 142 -16.37 3.21 9.89
C LEU A 142 -17.47 2.55 9.04
N ASN A 143 -17.20 1.37 8.48
CA ASN A 143 -18.07 0.62 7.59
C ASN A 143 -18.60 1.48 6.43
N VAL A 144 -17.66 2.07 5.69
CA VAL A 144 -17.89 2.86 4.48
C VAL A 144 -16.88 2.42 3.41
N ASP A 145 -17.05 2.86 2.16
CA ASP A 145 -16.00 2.71 1.15
C ASP A 145 -15.01 3.90 1.16
N MET A 146 -13.87 3.76 0.46
CA MET A 146 -12.81 4.78 0.43
C MET A 146 -13.28 6.11 -0.19
N ASN A 147 -14.15 6.07 -1.20
CA ASN A 147 -14.65 7.27 -1.85
C ASN A 147 -15.61 8.02 -0.93
N GLU A 148 -16.48 7.28 -0.24
CA GLU A 148 -17.34 7.82 0.79
C GLU A 148 -16.53 8.40 1.95
N PHE A 149 -15.51 7.70 2.44
CA PHE A 149 -14.62 8.17 3.51
C PHE A 149 -13.93 9.50 3.13
N SER A 150 -13.40 9.58 1.91
CA SER A 150 -12.81 10.82 1.37
C SER A 150 -13.83 11.97 1.32
N ARG A 151 -15.06 11.69 0.84
CA ARG A 151 -16.14 12.69 0.76
C ARG A 151 -16.63 13.14 2.13
N LEU A 152 -16.70 12.23 3.10
CA LEU A 152 -17.09 12.50 4.48
C LEU A 152 -16.11 13.48 5.13
N ALA A 153 -14.80 13.25 4.98
CA ALA A 153 -13.77 14.14 5.52
C ALA A 153 -13.89 15.58 4.99
N GLY A 154 -14.39 15.76 3.76
CA GLY A 154 -14.62 17.10 3.18
C GLY A 154 -15.73 17.90 3.85
N LYS A 155 -16.56 17.27 4.70
CA LYS A 155 -17.68 17.88 5.43
C LYS A 155 -17.41 18.03 6.93
N ALA A 156 -16.18 17.77 7.37
CA ALA A 156 -15.84 17.86 8.78
C ALA A 156 -15.93 19.30 9.28
N GLU A 157 -16.41 19.44 10.51
CA GLU A 157 -16.45 20.71 11.25
C GLU A 157 -15.35 20.73 12.32
N THR A 158 -14.96 19.55 12.81
CA THR A 158 -13.99 19.41 13.90
C THR A 158 -12.94 18.35 13.61
N ILE A 159 -11.69 18.65 13.93
CA ILE A 159 -10.60 17.68 13.96
C ILE A 159 -10.37 17.22 15.39
N TYR A 160 -10.48 15.92 15.63
CA TYR A 160 -10.22 15.29 16.91
C TYR A 160 -8.80 14.72 16.96
N PRO A 161 -8.12 14.80 18.12
CA PRO A 161 -6.82 14.17 18.29
C PRO A 161 -6.96 12.64 18.22
N ILE A 162 -6.14 12.02 17.38
CA ILE A 162 -6.03 10.57 17.23
C ILE A 162 -4.54 10.22 17.31
N ALA A 163 -4.20 9.18 18.06
CA ALA A 163 -2.84 8.67 18.09
C ALA A 163 -2.36 8.35 16.66
N SER A 164 -1.34 9.04 16.17
CA SER A 164 -0.92 8.96 14.77
C SER A 164 0.16 7.90 14.50
N ARG A 165 0.89 7.48 15.54
CA ARG A 165 2.01 6.54 15.40
C ARG A 165 1.56 5.08 15.35
N CYS A 166 0.89 4.58 16.39
CA CYS A 166 0.55 3.17 16.50
C CYS A 166 -0.89 2.93 16.02
N GLY A 167 -1.06 2.21 14.91
CA GLY A 167 -2.39 1.92 14.35
C GLY A 167 -3.35 1.20 15.32
N VAL A 168 -2.81 0.45 16.29
CA VAL A 168 -3.60 -0.17 17.37
C VAL A 168 -4.24 0.90 18.28
N PHE A 169 -3.48 1.93 18.66
CA PHE A 169 -4.02 3.01 19.49
C PHE A 169 -4.93 3.93 18.69
N SER A 170 -4.59 4.23 17.43
CA SER A 170 -5.49 5.02 16.57
C SER A 170 -6.84 4.34 16.40
N LYS A 171 -6.85 3.01 16.22
CA LYS A 171 -8.09 2.21 16.16
C LYS A 171 -8.89 2.37 17.45
N THR A 172 -8.26 2.26 18.60
CA THR A 172 -8.91 2.47 19.90
C THR A 172 -9.53 3.87 19.99
N ASP A 173 -8.80 4.91 19.58
CA ASP A 173 -9.30 6.29 19.58
C ASP A 173 -10.51 6.46 18.66
N VAL A 174 -10.44 5.95 17.43
CA VAL A 174 -11.54 5.99 16.46
C VAL A 174 -12.77 5.25 17.00
N GLN A 175 -12.59 4.08 17.61
CA GLN A 175 -13.68 3.33 18.21
C GLN A 175 -14.31 4.08 19.39
N ASN A 176 -13.51 4.75 20.21
CA ASN A 176 -14.02 5.61 21.28
C ASN A 176 -14.81 6.81 20.75
N LEU A 177 -14.37 7.46 19.66
CA LEU A 177 -15.10 8.54 19.01
C LEU A 177 -16.45 8.06 18.47
N LEU A 178 -16.48 6.88 17.83
CA LEU A 178 -17.72 6.25 17.36
C LEU A 178 -18.67 5.94 18.52
N ALA A 179 -18.18 5.38 19.63
CA ALA A 179 -18.98 5.09 20.82
C ALA A 179 -19.60 6.35 21.44
N ARG A 180 -18.96 7.51 21.25
CA ARG A 180 -19.45 8.83 21.68
C ARG A 180 -20.36 9.51 20.66
N ASN A 181 -20.74 8.81 19.59
CA ASN A 181 -21.57 9.32 18.49
C ASN A 181 -20.97 10.55 17.79
N VAL A 182 -19.64 10.65 17.73
CA VAL A 182 -18.97 11.69 16.92
C VAL A 182 -19.30 11.45 15.44
N ALA A 183 -19.50 12.53 14.70
CA ALA A 183 -19.85 12.45 13.29
C ALA A 183 -18.74 11.74 12.50
N LYS A 184 -19.14 10.82 11.60
CA LYS A 184 -18.19 10.10 10.73
C LYS A 184 -17.34 11.05 9.86
N ALA A 185 -17.89 12.21 9.49
CA ALA A 185 -17.17 13.26 8.77
C ALA A 185 -15.94 13.76 9.54
N ASP A 186 -16.14 14.13 10.81
CA ASP A 186 -15.07 14.60 11.69
C ASP A 186 -14.03 13.49 11.93
N ILE A 187 -14.48 12.26 12.16
CA ILE A 187 -13.57 11.10 12.34
C ILE A 187 -12.72 10.89 11.08
N ALA A 188 -13.32 10.93 9.89
CA ALA A 188 -12.59 10.73 8.64
C ALA A 188 -11.52 11.82 8.41
N ALA A 189 -11.86 13.09 8.67
CA ALA A 189 -10.89 14.19 8.58
C ALA A 189 -9.78 14.07 9.65
N SER A 190 -10.14 13.65 10.86
CA SER A 190 -9.18 13.40 11.95
C SER A 190 -8.19 12.29 11.62
N VAL A 191 -8.64 11.23 10.94
CA VAL A 191 -7.77 10.15 10.45
C VAL A 191 -6.79 10.67 9.40
N PHE A 192 -7.24 11.45 8.42
CA PHE A 192 -6.32 12.02 7.41
C PHE A 192 -5.32 13.00 8.01
N HIS A 193 -5.74 13.80 9.00
CA HIS A 193 -4.84 14.65 9.76
C HIS A 193 -3.79 13.80 10.51
N ALA A 194 -4.20 12.74 11.21
CA ALA A 194 -3.29 11.84 11.91
C ALA A 194 -2.27 11.17 10.96
N VAL A 195 -2.70 10.70 9.79
CA VAL A 195 -1.81 10.16 8.75
C VAL A 195 -0.78 11.20 8.31
N SER A 196 -1.24 12.41 8.02
CA SER A 196 -0.38 13.51 7.56
C SER A 196 0.67 13.89 8.61
N MET A 197 0.22 14.11 9.85
CA MET A 197 1.06 14.33 11.03
C MET A 197 2.12 13.23 11.17
N GLN A 198 1.74 11.96 11.03
CA GLN A 198 2.68 10.84 11.18
C GLN A 198 3.74 10.83 10.08
N VAL A 199 3.35 11.05 8.83
CA VAL A 199 4.29 11.10 7.70
C VAL A 199 5.28 12.25 7.88
N VAL A 200 4.79 13.44 8.22
CA VAL A 200 5.65 14.61 8.47
C VAL A 200 6.56 14.38 9.66
N ALA A 201 6.03 13.98 10.83
CA ALA A 201 6.82 13.79 12.04
C ALA A 201 7.89 12.70 11.88
N SER A 202 7.59 11.60 11.18
CA SER A 202 8.51 10.47 11.05
C SER A 202 9.60 10.68 9.98
N LEU A 203 9.27 11.38 8.89
CA LEU A 203 10.14 11.50 7.72
C LEU A 203 10.82 12.86 7.60
N SER A 204 10.22 13.95 8.07
CA SER A 204 10.85 15.29 7.98
C SER A 204 12.06 15.44 8.91
N ARG A 205 12.08 14.77 10.08
CA ARG A 205 13.20 14.78 11.06
C ARG A 205 13.87 16.15 11.25
N GLY A 206 13.06 17.22 11.32
CA GLY A 206 13.53 18.60 11.52
C GLY A 206 13.98 19.33 10.24
N TYR A 207 13.78 18.75 9.07
CA TYR A 207 13.95 19.44 7.78
C TYR A 207 12.64 20.10 7.38
N ASN A 208 12.73 21.31 6.85
CA ASN A 208 11.58 21.99 6.25
C ASN A 208 11.20 21.29 4.95
N ILE A 209 9.89 21.09 4.75
CA ILE A 209 9.33 20.62 3.49
C ILE A 209 9.17 21.85 2.61
N GLU A 210 10.09 21.99 1.65
CA GLU A 210 10.18 23.17 0.79
C GLU A 210 9.30 23.01 -0.47
N PRO A 211 8.63 24.09 -0.93
CA PRO A 211 8.02 24.11 -2.25
C PRO A 211 9.10 24.14 -3.36
N LYS A 212 8.89 23.51 -4.51
CA LYS A 212 7.70 22.74 -4.90
C LYS A 212 7.73 21.31 -4.34
N LEU A 213 6.57 20.85 -3.87
CA LEU A 213 6.36 19.54 -3.27
C LEU A 213 5.61 18.62 -4.24
N PHE A 214 6.18 17.45 -4.53
CA PHE A 214 5.57 16.43 -5.36
C PHE A 214 4.90 15.35 -4.49
N LEU A 215 3.60 15.14 -4.65
CA LEU A 215 2.85 14.10 -3.93
C LEU A 215 2.56 12.90 -4.84
N CYS A 216 2.90 11.69 -4.41
CA CYS A 216 2.69 10.46 -5.18
C CYS A 216 2.26 9.25 -4.34
N GLY A 217 1.99 8.14 -5.02
CA GLY A 217 1.43 6.94 -4.40
C GLY A 217 -0.09 6.91 -4.50
N GLY A 218 -0.67 5.71 -4.36
CA GLY A 218 -2.11 5.48 -4.50
C GLY A 218 -2.96 6.39 -3.60
N PRO A 219 -2.75 6.40 -2.28
CA PRO A 219 -3.39 7.31 -1.33
C PRO A 219 -3.40 8.78 -1.77
N PHE A 220 -2.24 9.37 -2.08
CA PHE A 220 -2.22 10.77 -2.54
C PHE A 220 -2.87 10.96 -3.90
N THR A 221 -2.90 9.95 -4.78
CA THR A 221 -3.54 10.06 -6.10
C THR A 221 -5.07 10.05 -5.97
N PHE A 222 -5.61 9.09 -5.23
CA PHE A 222 -7.05 8.80 -5.22
C PHE A 222 -7.84 9.49 -4.10
N ILE A 223 -7.16 10.10 -3.11
CA ILE A 223 -7.81 10.69 -1.93
C ILE A 223 -7.53 12.20 -1.84
N PRO A 224 -8.35 13.06 -2.47
CA PRO A 224 -8.19 14.51 -2.41
C PRO A 224 -8.21 15.08 -0.97
N SER A 225 -9.03 14.53 -0.09
CA SER A 225 -9.12 14.97 1.31
C SER A 225 -7.85 14.68 2.11
N LEU A 226 -7.11 13.61 1.78
CA LEU A 226 -5.78 13.34 2.34
C LEU A 226 -4.78 14.38 1.85
N ARG A 227 -4.76 14.71 0.55
CA ARG A 227 -3.91 15.79 0.02
C ARG A 227 -4.19 17.11 0.74
N LYS A 228 -5.47 17.46 0.93
CA LYS A 228 -5.87 18.66 1.67
C LYS A 228 -5.36 18.67 3.11
N ALA A 229 -5.52 17.55 3.83
CA ALA A 229 -5.01 17.41 5.18
C ALA A 229 -3.48 17.55 5.24
N PHE A 230 -2.78 16.92 4.28
CA PHE A 230 -1.31 16.99 4.20
C PHE A 230 -0.81 18.40 3.91
N MET A 231 -1.43 19.11 2.96
CA MET A 231 -1.11 20.52 2.67
C MET A 231 -1.28 21.41 3.90
N GLY A 232 -2.37 21.22 4.66
CA GLY A 232 -2.60 21.93 5.91
C GLY A 232 -1.52 21.64 6.96
N GLU A 233 -1.12 20.37 7.09
CA GLU A 233 -0.07 19.95 8.01
C GLU A 233 1.29 20.61 7.72
N VAL A 234 1.65 20.74 6.44
CA VAL A 234 2.92 21.36 6.02
C VAL A 234 2.81 22.86 5.75
N SER A 235 1.64 23.46 5.99
CA SER A 235 1.36 24.89 5.72
C SER A 235 1.67 25.32 4.28
N LEU A 236 1.37 24.48 3.30
CA LEU A 236 1.55 24.75 1.87
C LEU A 236 0.20 24.96 1.15
N THR A 237 0.26 25.67 0.04
CA THR A 237 -0.90 25.99 -0.81
C THR A 237 -0.96 25.10 -2.04
N PRO A 238 -2.11 24.97 -2.73
CA PRO A 238 -2.19 24.17 -3.95
C PRO A 238 -1.16 24.54 -5.03
N GLU A 239 -0.74 25.80 -5.10
CA GLU A 239 0.27 26.32 -6.04
C GLU A 239 1.68 25.79 -5.77
N ASP A 240 1.95 25.38 -4.53
CA ASP A 240 3.21 24.79 -4.08
C ASP A 240 3.30 23.28 -4.41
N ILE A 241 2.17 22.65 -4.71
CA ILE A 241 2.04 21.20 -4.88
C ILE A 241 1.99 20.82 -6.35
N VAL A 242 2.73 19.77 -6.69
CA VAL A 242 2.60 19.07 -7.97
C VAL A 242 2.04 17.67 -7.70
N VAL A 243 0.91 17.38 -8.35
CA VAL A 243 0.36 16.02 -8.46
C VAL A 243 0.30 15.69 -9.94
N SER A 244 1.20 14.83 -10.40
CA SER A 244 1.21 14.36 -11.79
C SER A 244 -0.03 13.51 -12.08
N GLU A 245 -0.49 13.50 -13.33
CA GLU A 245 -1.54 12.57 -13.80
C GLU A 245 -1.15 11.09 -13.67
N ASN A 246 0.14 10.82 -13.41
CA ASN A 246 0.72 9.48 -13.26
C ASN A 246 1.31 9.25 -11.85
N SER A 247 0.83 10.00 -10.84
CA SER A 247 1.36 9.96 -9.47
C SER A 247 1.25 8.59 -8.81
N GLU A 248 0.34 7.72 -9.26
CA GLU A 248 0.12 6.36 -8.76
C GLU A 248 1.14 5.33 -9.25
N VAL A 249 1.89 5.64 -10.32
CA VAL A 249 2.84 4.73 -10.97
C VAL A 249 4.28 5.24 -10.97
N VAL A 250 4.61 6.26 -10.17
CA VAL A 250 5.93 6.93 -10.18
C VAL A 250 7.12 5.96 -10.04
N PRO A 251 7.15 5.00 -9.10
CA PRO A 251 8.26 4.05 -9.02
C PRO A 251 8.38 3.17 -10.28
N ALA A 252 7.26 2.69 -10.82
CA ALA A 252 7.26 1.92 -12.08
C ALA A 252 7.72 2.78 -13.27
N TRP A 253 7.31 4.05 -13.32
CA TRP A 253 7.77 4.98 -14.34
C TRP A 253 9.28 5.20 -14.27
N GLY A 254 9.82 5.41 -13.06
CA GLY A 254 11.25 5.51 -12.85
C GLY A 254 12.01 4.24 -13.25
N ALA A 255 11.45 3.06 -12.99
CA ALA A 255 12.02 1.80 -13.45
C ALA A 255 12.04 1.72 -14.98
N ALA A 256 10.97 2.15 -15.67
CA ALA A 256 10.94 2.21 -17.13
C ALA A 256 12.02 3.17 -17.68
N LEU A 257 12.20 4.35 -17.07
CA LEU A 257 13.24 5.31 -17.45
C LEU A 257 14.68 4.79 -17.25
N LEU A 258 14.87 3.80 -16.36
CA LEU A 258 16.15 3.19 -16.05
C LEU A 258 16.38 1.85 -16.73
N ALA A 259 15.35 1.23 -17.30
CA ALA A 259 15.45 -0.04 -18.02
C ALA A 259 16.45 0.05 -19.19
N ASN A 260 16.50 1.22 -19.85
CA ASN A 260 17.41 1.52 -20.95
C ASN A 260 18.92 1.48 -20.63
N LYS A 261 19.28 1.37 -19.34
CA LYS A 261 20.68 1.41 -18.89
C LYS A 261 21.25 0.04 -18.54
N GLN A 262 20.46 -1.05 -18.50
CA GLN A 262 20.86 -2.24 -17.73
C GLN A 262 20.70 -3.64 -18.34
N ALA A 263 20.14 -3.88 -19.53
CA ALA A 263 20.07 -5.27 -20.04
C ALA A 263 19.84 -5.42 -21.55
N ASN A 264 20.07 -6.65 -22.03
CA ASN A 264 19.69 -7.13 -23.36
C ASN A 264 18.16 -7.17 -23.51
N ALA A 265 17.65 -6.50 -24.53
CA ALA A 265 16.23 -6.55 -24.86
C ALA A 265 15.76 -8.00 -25.14
N LYS A 266 14.54 -8.32 -24.73
CA LYS A 266 13.82 -9.57 -25.04
C LYS A 266 12.45 -9.24 -25.61
N SER A 267 11.84 -10.15 -26.36
CA SER A 267 10.44 -9.94 -26.74
C SER A 267 9.52 -9.97 -25.52
N VAL A 268 8.35 -9.32 -25.60
CA VAL A 268 7.35 -9.37 -24.52
C VAL A 268 6.90 -10.82 -24.28
N SER A 269 6.80 -11.64 -25.33
CA SER A 269 6.46 -13.06 -25.24
C SER A 269 7.52 -13.91 -24.53
N GLU A 270 8.81 -13.57 -24.67
CA GLU A 270 9.89 -14.20 -23.92
C GLU A 270 9.78 -13.89 -22.42
N TYR A 271 9.55 -12.62 -22.05
CA TYR A 271 9.31 -12.26 -20.65
C TYR A 271 8.09 -12.98 -20.08
N LEU A 272 6.98 -13.05 -20.85
CA LEU A 272 5.79 -13.75 -20.41
C LEU A 272 6.05 -15.24 -20.15
N SER A 273 6.85 -15.89 -21.00
CA SER A 273 7.24 -17.30 -20.84
C SER A 273 8.09 -17.50 -19.59
N LEU A 274 9.05 -16.58 -19.34
CA LEU A 274 9.91 -16.60 -18.15
C LEU A 274 9.11 -16.60 -16.83
N PHE A 275 8.00 -15.87 -16.77
CA PHE A 275 7.13 -15.83 -15.59
C PHE A 275 6.12 -16.97 -15.51
N LYS A 276 5.94 -17.77 -16.58
CA LYS A 276 5.05 -18.94 -16.60
C LYS A 276 5.76 -20.24 -16.21
N GLU A 277 7.02 -20.43 -16.62
CA GLU A 277 7.76 -21.69 -16.48
C GLU A 277 8.03 -22.11 -15.02
N THR A 278 7.82 -21.23 -14.05
CA THR A 278 8.23 -21.40 -12.64
C THR A 278 7.08 -21.49 -11.65
N GLU A 279 5.81 -21.59 -12.08
CA GLU A 279 4.75 -22.14 -11.20
C GLU A 279 5.10 -23.57 -10.73
N HIS A 280 6.07 -24.22 -11.38
CA HIS A 280 6.56 -25.57 -11.05
C HIS A 280 8.01 -25.62 -10.55
N ALA A 281 8.73 -24.50 -10.54
CA ALA A 281 10.08 -24.45 -9.98
C ALA A 281 10.00 -24.19 -8.48
N ALA A 282 10.48 -25.14 -7.69
CA ALA A 282 10.56 -25.02 -6.24
C ALA A 282 11.15 -23.66 -5.84
N PRO A 283 10.57 -22.99 -4.83
CA PRO A 283 11.07 -21.68 -4.41
C PRO A 283 12.56 -21.80 -4.11
N ALA A 284 13.34 -20.86 -4.66
CA ALA A 284 14.71 -20.64 -4.23
C ALA A 284 14.75 -20.69 -2.70
N VAL A 285 15.58 -21.59 -2.17
CA VAL A 285 15.62 -22.02 -0.78
C VAL A 285 16.03 -20.87 0.12
N TYR A 286 15.10 -19.97 0.43
CA TYR A 286 15.02 -19.51 1.80
C TYR A 286 14.43 -20.66 2.58
N SER A 287 15.15 -21.13 3.58
CA SER A 287 14.62 -22.01 4.61
C SER A 287 13.50 -21.27 5.33
N LEU A 288 12.32 -21.20 4.72
CA LEU A 288 11.09 -20.88 5.40
C LEU A 288 10.91 -22.05 6.37
N HIS A 289 11.36 -21.86 7.60
CA HIS A 289 10.91 -22.63 8.73
C HIS A 289 9.42 -22.34 8.86
N PHE A 290 8.61 -23.01 8.03
CA PHE A 290 7.19 -23.04 8.22
C PHE A 290 6.96 -23.49 9.65
N LEU A 291 6.15 -22.73 10.38
CA LEU A 291 5.69 -23.18 11.68
C LEU A 291 5.05 -24.55 11.47
N LYS A 292 5.37 -25.49 12.37
CA LYS A 292 4.71 -26.80 12.34
C LYS A 292 3.20 -26.58 12.39
N PRO A 293 2.41 -27.28 11.57
CA PRO A 293 0.95 -27.24 11.66
C PRO A 293 0.51 -27.37 13.12
N LEU A 294 -0.48 -26.59 13.54
CA LEU A 294 -0.99 -26.64 14.91
C LEU A 294 -1.53 -28.04 15.25
N PHE A 295 -2.01 -28.75 14.23
CA PHE A 295 -2.38 -30.17 14.28
C PHE A 295 -1.82 -30.85 13.02
N THR A 296 -1.18 -31.98 13.21
CA THR A 296 -0.58 -32.79 12.15
C THR A 296 -1.60 -33.66 11.43
N ASP A 297 -2.69 -34.01 12.11
CA ASP A 297 -3.80 -34.77 11.57
C ASP A 297 -5.13 -34.44 12.24
N LYS A 298 -6.18 -35.15 11.82
CA LYS A 298 -7.52 -34.98 12.37
C LYS A 298 -7.65 -35.50 13.80
N ALA A 299 -6.90 -36.53 14.17
CA ALA A 299 -6.97 -37.15 15.49
C ALA A 299 -6.43 -36.21 16.56
N GLU A 300 -5.33 -35.52 16.29
CA GLU A 300 -4.75 -34.49 17.18
C GLU A 300 -5.71 -33.32 17.39
N TRP A 301 -6.41 -32.90 16.32
CA TRP A 301 -7.46 -31.89 16.41
C TRP A 301 -8.66 -32.36 17.24
N ASP A 302 -9.11 -33.61 17.06
CA ASP A 302 -10.24 -34.18 17.81
C ASP A 302 -9.91 -34.32 19.30
N GLU A 303 -8.68 -34.74 19.63
CA GLU A 303 -8.20 -34.82 21.01
C GLU A 303 -8.13 -33.43 21.66
N TRP A 304 -7.55 -32.45 20.95
CA TRP A 304 -7.54 -31.06 21.41
C TRP A 304 -8.96 -30.54 21.64
N LYS A 305 -9.88 -30.78 20.71
CA LYS A 305 -11.28 -30.34 20.81
C LYS A 305 -11.99 -30.99 22.00
N LYS A 306 -11.79 -32.29 22.22
CA LYS A 306 -12.31 -33.01 23.39
C LYS A 306 -11.74 -32.44 24.69
N SER A 307 -10.46 -32.09 24.71
CA SER A 307 -9.83 -31.41 25.86
C SER A 307 -10.46 -30.06 26.18
N LYS A 308 -11.09 -29.38 25.20
CA LYS A 308 -11.77 -28.10 25.40
C LYS A 308 -13.20 -28.25 25.89
N GLU A 309 -13.83 -29.42 25.75
CA GLU A 309 -15.20 -29.63 26.21
C GLU A 309 -15.34 -29.42 27.72
N LYS A 310 -14.28 -29.67 28.50
CA LYS A 310 -14.25 -29.41 29.94
C LYS A 310 -14.43 -27.93 30.33
N PHE A 311 -14.25 -27.01 29.38
CA PHE A 311 -14.45 -25.57 29.59
C PHE A 311 -15.77 -25.05 29.04
N LYS A 312 -16.66 -25.91 28.54
CA LYS A 312 -17.99 -25.48 28.09
C LYS A 312 -18.80 -24.98 29.28
N LEU A 313 -19.39 -23.79 29.14
CA LEU A 313 -20.35 -23.29 30.11
C LEU A 313 -21.56 -24.23 30.18
N PRO A 314 -22.06 -24.55 31.40
CA PRO A 314 -23.30 -25.31 31.55
C PRO A 314 -24.44 -24.60 30.81
N ARG A 315 -25.22 -25.37 30.04
CA ARG A 315 -26.39 -24.85 29.32
C ARG A 315 -27.64 -25.53 29.84
N ILE A 316 -28.70 -24.75 30.05
CA ILE A 316 -30.04 -25.26 30.29
C ILE A 316 -30.92 -24.85 29.10
N ASP A 317 -31.87 -25.72 28.75
CA ASP A 317 -32.94 -25.33 27.82
C ASP A 317 -33.81 -24.27 28.50
N LEU A 318 -33.95 -23.09 27.88
CA LEU A 318 -34.73 -21.98 28.42
C LEU A 318 -36.18 -22.38 28.74
N ARG A 319 -36.74 -23.37 28.04
CA ARG A 319 -38.10 -23.90 28.30
C ARG A 319 -38.21 -24.64 29.64
N ARG A 320 -37.08 -25.01 30.25
CA ARG A 320 -37.01 -25.75 31.52
C ARG A 320 -36.73 -24.81 32.71
N LEU A 321 -36.66 -23.50 32.48
CA LEU A 321 -36.53 -22.52 33.54
C LEU A 321 -37.78 -22.52 34.42
N LYS A 322 -37.59 -22.79 35.72
CA LYS A 322 -38.69 -22.78 36.71
C LYS A 322 -39.01 -21.37 37.22
N THR A 323 -38.17 -20.39 36.91
CA THR A 323 -38.29 -19.00 37.38
C THR A 323 -38.21 -18.04 36.21
N ALA A 324 -39.03 -16.99 36.21
CA ALA A 324 -39.05 -15.97 35.16
C ALA A 324 -37.87 -14.97 35.22
N ASN A 325 -37.14 -14.94 36.34
CA ASN A 325 -36.02 -14.02 36.53
C ASN A 325 -34.75 -14.62 35.93
N CYS A 326 -34.23 -13.99 34.89
CA CYS A 326 -32.95 -14.31 34.25
C CYS A 326 -32.09 -13.06 34.18
N PHE A 327 -30.78 -13.24 34.24
CA PHE A 327 -29.81 -12.20 33.96
C PHE A 327 -29.24 -12.42 32.58
N ILE A 328 -28.99 -11.34 31.85
CA ILE A 328 -28.33 -11.37 30.55
C ILE A 328 -26.95 -10.78 30.73
N GLY A 329 -25.92 -11.54 30.38
CA GLY A 329 -24.55 -11.05 30.30
C GLY A 329 -24.25 -10.58 28.88
N ILE A 330 -23.89 -9.31 28.71
CA ILE A 330 -23.44 -8.79 27.41
C ILE A 330 -21.99 -8.34 27.57
N ASP A 331 -21.08 -9.02 26.87
CA ASP A 331 -19.71 -8.57 26.67
C ASP A 331 -19.59 -7.99 25.26
N SER A 332 -19.60 -6.65 25.18
CA SER A 332 -19.39 -5.93 23.94
C SER A 332 -17.93 -5.50 23.83
N GLY A 333 -17.12 -6.34 23.20
CA GLY A 333 -15.74 -6.04 22.87
C GLY A 333 -15.60 -5.22 21.59
N SER A 334 -14.38 -4.74 21.32
CA SER A 334 -14.06 -3.88 20.17
C SER A 334 -14.26 -4.51 18.79
N THR A 335 -14.44 -5.83 18.70
CA THR A 335 -14.66 -6.56 17.44
C THR A 335 -15.82 -7.54 17.47
N THR A 336 -16.34 -7.86 18.66
CA THR A 336 -17.37 -8.90 18.83
C THR A 336 -18.26 -8.58 20.01
N THR A 337 -19.55 -8.87 19.85
CA THR A 337 -20.52 -8.87 20.94
C THR A 337 -20.81 -10.32 21.32
N LYS A 338 -20.65 -10.65 22.61
CA LYS A 338 -20.90 -11.97 23.17
C LYS A 338 -22.05 -11.85 24.15
N ILE A 339 -22.99 -12.78 24.08
CA ILE A 339 -24.20 -12.78 24.91
C ILE A 339 -24.29 -14.13 25.61
N VAL A 340 -24.56 -14.11 26.91
CA VAL A 340 -24.81 -15.30 27.74
C VAL A 340 -26.13 -15.15 28.51
#